data_AF-A0A0A7RDY5-F1
#
_entry.id   AF-A0A0A7RDY5-F1
#
_cell.length_a   1.000
_cell.length_b   1.000
_cell.length_c   1.000
_cell.angle_alpha   90.00
_cell.angle_beta   90.00
_cell.angle_gamma   90.00
#
_symmetry.space_group_name_H-M   'P 1'
#
loop_
_entity.id
_entity.type
_entity.pdbx_description
1 polymer ?
#
loop_
_entity_poly.entity_id
_entity_poly.type
_entity_poly.pdbx_seq_one_letter_code
_entity_poly.pdbx_strand_id
1 'polypeptide(L)'
;MNIKALLLITSAIFISACSPYIVTANPNHSASKSDEKAEKIKNLFNEAHTTGVLVIQQGQTQQSYGNDLARASTEYVPASTFKMLNALIGLEHHKATTTEVFKWDGEKRLFPEWEKNMTLGDAMKASAIPVYQDLARRIGLELMSKEVKRVGYGNADIGTQVDNFWLVGPLKITPQQEAQFAYKLANKTLPFSQKVQDEVQSMLFIEEKNGNKIYAKSGWGWDVDPQVGWLTGWVVQPQGNIVAFSLNLEMKKGIPSSVRKEITYKSLEQLGIL
;
A
#
# COMPACT_ATOMS: atom_id res chain seq x y z
N MET A 1 -5.71 -3.21 97.74
CA MET A 1 -6.49 -3.82 96.65
C MET A 1 -5.50 -4.25 95.56
N ASN A 2 -5.29 -5.57 95.46
CA ASN A 2 -4.87 -6.40 94.33
C ASN A 2 -3.67 -6.04 93.42
N ILE A 3 -2.66 -6.93 93.54
CA ILE A 3 -1.72 -7.51 92.56
C ILE A 3 -2.17 -7.42 91.09
N LYS A 4 -1.21 -7.18 90.17
CA LYS A 4 -1.05 -7.86 88.85
C LYS A 4 0.26 -7.37 88.19
N ALA A 5 1.31 -8.20 88.15
CA ALA A 5 1.57 -9.27 87.19
C ALA A 5 2.14 -8.74 85.86
N LEU A 6 3.47 -8.85 85.74
CA LEU A 6 4.27 -8.59 84.54
C LEU A 6 4.22 -9.84 83.66
N LEU A 7 3.56 -9.77 82.49
CA LEU A 7 3.53 -10.84 81.49
C LEU A 7 4.58 -10.55 80.41
N LEU A 8 5.59 -11.43 80.29
CA LEU A 8 6.44 -11.53 79.12
C LEU A 8 5.65 -12.14 77.95
N ILE A 9 5.65 -11.47 76.80
CA ILE A 9 5.15 -12.01 75.54
C ILE A 9 6.35 -12.26 74.63
N THR A 10 6.67 -13.53 74.42
CA THR A 10 7.63 -14.02 73.42
C THR A 10 6.90 -14.20 72.08
N SER A 11 7.22 -13.38 71.08
CA SER A 11 6.72 -13.55 69.70
C SER A 11 7.63 -14.50 68.92
N ALA A 12 7.07 -15.63 68.49
CA ALA A 12 7.70 -16.58 67.59
C ALA A 12 7.62 -16.07 66.13
N ILE A 13 8.75 -16.04 65.43
CA ILE A 13 8.85 -15.69 64.02
C ILE A 13 8.72 -16.98 63.19
N PHE A 14 7.64 -17.11 62.42
CA PHE A 14 7.48 -18.17 61.41
C PHE A 14 8.16 -17.74 60.10
N ILE A 15 9.19 -18.47 59.70
CA ILE A 15 9.85 -18.32 58.40
C ILE A 15 9.07 -19.18 57.39
N SER A 16 8.34 -18.54 56.48
CA SER A 16 7.71 -19.19 55.33
C SER A 16 8.75 -19.39 54.23
N ALA A 17 9.05 -20.65 53.89
CA ALA A 17 9.90 -21.00 52.76
C ALA A 17 9.04 -21.07 51.49
N CYS A 18 9.37 -20.25 50.48
CA CYS A 18 8.80 -20.35 49.15
C CYS A 18 9.51 -21.46 48.35
N SER A 19 8.77 -22.50 47.94
CA SER A 19 9.22 -23.46 46.93
C SER A 19 9.18 -22.83 45.53
N PRO A 20 10.21 -23.02 44.68
CA PRO A 20 10.15 -22.59 43.30
C PRO A 20 9.31 -23.59 42.49
N TYR A 21 8.17 -23.13 41.97
CA TYR A 21 7.44 -23.85 40.92
C TYR A 21 8.25 -23.77 39.63
N ILE A 22 8.82 -24.90 39.21
CA ILE A 22 9.34 -25.08 37.85
C ILE A 22 8.12 -25.30 36.96
N VAL A 23 7.75 -24.27 36.18
CA VAL A 23 6.80 -24.42 35.07
C VAL A 23 7.57 -25.03 33.90
N THR A 24 7.33 -26.32 33.63
CA THR A 24 7.76 -26.95 32.40
C THR A 24 6.91 -26.42 31.25
N ALA A 25 7.55 -25.73 30.30
CA ALA A 25 6.90 -25.30 29.07
C ALA A 25 6.56 -26.53 28.22
N ASN A 26 5.28 -26.68 27.88
CA ASN A 26 4.74 -27.77 27.06
C ASN A 26 4.92 -27.41 25.57
N PRO A 27 5.54 -28.24 24.71
CA PRO A 27 5.93 -27.84 23.36
C PRO A 27 4.83 -27.94 22.28
N ASN A 28 3.56 -28.09 22.66
CA ASN A 28 2.45 -28.22 21.70
C ASN A 28 1.73 -26.89 21.49
N HIS A 29 2.36 -25.96 20.77
CA HIS A 29 1.64 -24.85 20.14
C HIS A 29 1.15 -25.33 18.76
N SER A 30 -0.14 -25.67 18.63
CA SER A 30 -0.73 -25.73 17.29
C SER A 30 -0.72 -24.31 16.72
N ALA A 31 -0.20 -24.17 15.49
CA ALA A 31 -0.17 -22.88 14.80
C ALA A 31 -1.60 -22.32 14.69
N SER A 32 -1.77 -21.03 15.00
CA SER A 32 -3.08 -20.40 14.91
C SER A 32 -3.54 -20.28 13.45
N LYS A 33 -4.85 -20.16 13.21
CA LYS A 33 -5.38 -19.95 11.83
C LYS A 33 -4.80 -18.70 11.15
N SER A 34 -4.41 -17.68 11.92
CA SER A 34 -3.70 -16.50 11.39
C SER A 34 -2.28 -16.85 10.95
N ASP A 35 -1.58 -17.71 11.68
CA ASP A 35 -0.23 -18.16 11.32
C ASP A 35 -0.27 -19.00 10.03
N GLU A 36 -1.30 -19.84 9.87
CA GLU A 36 -1.49 -20.63 8.64
C GLU A 36 -1.72 -19.75 7.40
N LYS A 37 -2.58 -18.72 7.51
CA LYS A 37 -2.82 -17.77 6.41
C LYS A 37 -1.54 -16.99 6.06
N ALA A 38 -0.81 -16.52 7.07
CA ALA A 38 0.44 -15.80 6.88
C ALA A 38 1.49 -16.66 6.15
N GLU A 39 1.62 -17.94 6.51
CA GLU A 39 2.54 -18.87 5.86
C GLU A 39 2.13 -19.15 4.40
N LYS A 40 0.83 -19.32 4.11
CA LYS A 40 0.33 -19.46 2.72
C LYS A 40 0.68 -18.25 1.87
N ILE A 41 0.47 -17.03 2.39
CA ILE A 41 0.79 -15.79 1.66
C ILE A 41 2.29 -15.66 1.43
N LYS A 42 3.12 -15.93 2.44
CA LYS A 42 4.58 -15.97 2.32
C LYS A 42 5.03 -16.91 1.20
N ASN A 43 4.42 -18.09 1.09
CA ASN A 43 4.76 -19.07 0.05
C ASN A 43 4.45 -18.59 -1.36
N LEU A 44 3.44 -17.73 -1.57
CA LEU A 44 3.18 -17.14 -2.89
C LEU A 44 4.36 -16.31 -3.41
N PHE A 45 5.06 -15.59 -2.53
CA PHE A 45 6.27 -14.83 -2.91
C PHE A 45 7.46 -15.76 -3.17
N ASN A 46 7.60 -16.83 -2.37
CA ASN A 46 8.66 -17.82 -2.54
C ASN A 46 8.54 -18.57 -3.87
N GLU A 47 7.33 -19.01 -4.22
CA GLU A 47 7.01 -19.66 -5.51
C GLU A 47 7.24 -18.72 -6.70
N ALA A 48 7.03 -17.43 -6.50
CA ALA A 48 7.36 -16.39 -7.49
C ALA A 48 8.85 -16.03 -7.53
N HIS A 49 9.69 -16.66 -6.71
CA HIS A 49 11.14 -16.42 -6.60
C HIS A 49 11.53 -14.95 -6.35
N THR A 50 10.68 -14.22 -5.63
CA THR A 50 10.89 -12.81 -5.28
C THR A 50 10.71 -12.55 -3.78
N THR A 51 11.18 -11.40 -3.33
CA THR A 51 10.95 -10.86 -1.98
C THR A 51 9.87 -9.79 -2.04
N GLY A 52 8.94 -9.82 -1.09
CA GLY A 52 7.86 -8.87 -1.08
C GLY A 52 7.01 -8.87 0.18
N VAL A 53 6.14 -7.88 0.23
CA VAL A 53 5.16 -7.65 1.28
C VAL A 53 3.82 -7.25 0.68
N LEU A 54 2.75 -7.71 1.30
CA LEU A 54 1.39 -7.23 1.13
C LEU A 54 0.98 -6.55 2.43
N VAL A 55 0.69 -5.26 2.34
CA VAL A 55 0.09 -4.49 3.41
C VAL A 55 -1.43 -4.47 3.23
N ILE A 56 -2.18 -4.74 4.28
CA ILE A 56 -3.64 -4.60 4.36
C ILE A 56 -3.97 -3.48 5.35
N GLN A 57 -4.84 -2.56 4.94
CA GLN A 57 -5.37 -1.49 5.76
C GLN A 57 -6.89 -1.62 5.89
N GLN A 58 -7.37 -1.76 7.13
CA GLN A 58 -8.80 -1.79 7.46
C GLN A 58 -9.06 -0.89 8.67
N GLY A 59 -9.77 0.22 8.44
CA GLY A 59 -9.96 1.22 9.49
C GLY A 59 -8.61 1.86 9.87
N GLN A 60 -8.29 1.83 11.16
CA GLN A 60 -6.99 2.28 11.70
C GLN A 60 -5.96 1.15 11.80
N THR A 61 -6.36 -0.09 11.51
CA THR A 61 -5.50 -1.27 11.67
C THR A 61 -4.75 -1.54 10.37
N GLN A 62 -3.45 -1.81 10.51
CA GLN A 62 -2.60 -2.24 9.43
C GLN A 62 -1.99 -3.62 9.74
N GLN A 63 -1.97 -4.51 8.76
CA GLN A 63 -1.34 -5.82 8.84
C GLN A 63 -0.43 -6.04 7.63
N SER A 64 0.67 -6.77 7.82
CA SER A 64 1.62 -7.06 6.74
C SER A 64 1.85 -8.56 6.63
N TYR A 65 1.90 -9.05 5.40
CA TYR A 65 2.08 -10.46 5.05
C TYR A 65 3.13 -10.57 3.94
N GLY A 66 3.87 -11.67 3.87
CA GLY A 66 4.88 -11.89 2.82
C GLY A 66 6.13 -12.56 3.35
N ASN A 67 7.16 -12.64 2.51
CA ASN A 67 8.44 -13.25 2.86
C ASN A 67 9.54 -12.22 3.22
N ASP A 68 9.26 -10.92 3.10
CA ASP A 68 10.15 -9.85 3.54
C ASP A 68 9.33 -8.69 4.13
N LEU A 69 8.97 -8.84 5.42
CA LEU A 69 8.10 -7.90 6.12
C LEU A 69 8.75 -6.53 6.37
N ALA A 70 10.09 -6.44 6.40
CA ALA A 70 10.81 -5.19 6.59
C ALA A 70 10.54 -4.19 5.45
N ARG A 71 10.16 -4.70 4.26
CA ARG A 71 9.75 -3.87 3.13
C ARG A 71 8.56 -3.00 3.44
N ALA A 72 7.69 -3.38 4.39
CA ALA A 72 6.48 -2.63 4.73
C ALA A 72 6.81 -1.16 5.02
N SER A 73 7.88 -0.91 5.78
CA SER A 73 8.35 0.42 6.19
C SER A 73 9.59 0.91 5.42
N THR A 74 9.97 0.23 4.33
CA THR A 74 11.10 0.63 3.48
C THR A 74 10.60 1.52 2.34
N GLU A 75 11.33 2.59 2.05
CA GLU A 75 11.00 3.56 1.00
C GLU A 75 11.43 3.09 -0.40
N TYR A 76 10.51 3.17 -1.36
CA TYR A 76 10.79 2.92 -2.77
C TYR A 76 10.17 4.02 -3.64
N VAL A 77 10.65 4.17 -4.88
CA VAL A 77 9.94 5.01 -5.84
C VAL A 77 8.51 4.47 -6.07
N PRO A 78 7.48 5.33 -6.11
CA PRO A 78 6.10 4.88 -6.34
C PRO A 78 5.89 4.32 -7.75
N ALA A 79 6.73 4.73 -8.71
CA ALA A 79 6.54 4.43 -10.12
C ALA A 79 5.12 4.82 -10.56
N SER A 80 4.42 3.94 -11.30
CA SER A 80 3.11 4.27 -11.86
C SER A 80 1.96 4.31 -10.85
N THR A 81 2.13 3.98 -9.56
CA THR A 81 1.09 4.22 -8.54
C THR A 81 0.85 5.72 -8.35
N PHE A 82 1.90 6.54 -8.53
CA PHE A 82 1.82 8.01 -8.47
C PHE A 82 0.80 8.62 -9.44
N LYS A 83 0.42 7.90 -10.51
CA LYS A 83 -0.63 8.35 -11.45
C LYS A 83 -1.95 8.65 -10.75
N MET A 84 -2.25 7.96 -9.62
CA MET A 84 -3.41 8.28 -8.78
C MET A 84 -3.35 9.71 -8.27
N LEU A 85 -2.24 10.11 -7.64
CA LEU A 85 -2.06 11.45 -7.11
C LEU A 85 -1.88 12.50 -8.22
N ASN A 86 -1.17 12.17 -9.30
CA ASN A 86 -1.02 13.06 -10.46
C ASN A 86 -2.39 13.41 -11.07
N ALA A 87 -3.29 12.42 -11.23
CA ALA A 87 -4.66 12.67 -11.70
C ALA A 87 -5.47 13.55 -10.72
N LEU A 88 -5.39 13.29 -9.41
CA LEU A 88 -6.07 14.11 -8.39
C LEU A 88 -5.63 15.57 -8.48
N ILE A 89 -4.32 15.82 -8.53
CA ILE A 89 -3.76 17.17 -8.63
C ILE A 89 -4.17 17.83 -9.96
N GLY A 90 -4.05 17.11 -11.08
CA GLY A 90 -4.37 17.63 -12.40
C GLY A 90 -5.83 18.04 -12.53
N LEU A 91 -6.76 17.24 -12.01
CA LEU A 91 -8.20 17.53 -12.07
C LEU A 91 -8.60 18.65 -11.09
N GLU A 92 -8.11 18.62 -9.85
CA GLU A 92 -8.43 19.63 -8.83
C GLU A 92 -7.99 21.03 -9.29
N HIS A 93 -6.84 21.14 -9.95
CA HIS A 93 -6.30 22.41 -10.43
C HIS A 93 -6.59 22.70 -11.90
N HIS A 94 -7.60 22.02 -12.47
CA HIS A 94 -8.12 22.26 -13.82
C HIS A 94 -7.05 22.21 -14.93
N LYS A 95 -6.05 21.33 -14.77
CA LYS A 95 -4.98 21.10 -15.76
C LYS A 95 -5.37 20.10 -16.85
N ALA A 96 -6.45 19.37 -16.59
CA ALA A 96 -7.13 18.48 -17.53
C ALA A 96 -8.58 18.26 -17.08
N THR A 97 -9.38 17.65 -17.95
CA THR A 97 -10.67 17.06 -17.59
C THR A 97 -10.65 15.55 -17.79
N THR A 98 -11.63 14.84 -17.24
CA THR A 98 -11.75 13.39 -17.43
C THR A 98 -12.05 12.98 -18.87
N THR A 99 -12.64 13.89 -19.66
CA THR A 99 -13.02 13.68 -21.06
C THR A 99 -12.04 14.28 -22.06
N GLU A 100 -11.04 15.02 -21.60
CA GLU A 100 -10.00 15.56 -22.46
C GLU A 100 -9.22 14.42 -23.13
N VAL A 101 -8.97 14.59 -24.43
CA VAL A 101 -8.17 13.66 -25.23
C VAL A 101 -6.74 14.19 -25.36
N PHE A 102 -5.80 13.48 -24.75
CA PHE A 102 -4.37 13.67 -24.93
C PHE A 102 -3.96 13.04 -26.26
N LYS A 103 -3.56 13.88 -27.22
CA LYS A 103 -3.21 13.43 -28.57
C LYS A 103 -1.85 12.74 -28.57
N TRP A 104 -1.76 11.65 -29.32
CA TRP A 104 -0.46 11.08 -29.69
C TRP A 104 0.19 11.98 -30.75
N ASP A 105 1.48 12.21 -30.59
CA ASP A 105 2.34 13.05 -31.43
C ASP A 105 2.84 12.34 -32.70
N GLY A 106 2.59 11.04 -32.84
CA GLY A 106 3.07 10.23 -33.97
C GLY A 106 4.44 9.61 -33.74
N GLU A 107 5.10 9.94 -32.63
CA GLU A 107 6.43 9.42 -32.29
C GLU A 107 6.35 8.00 -31.71
N LYS A 108 7.35 7.17 -32.04
CA LYS A 108 7.44 5.79 -31.54
C LYS A 108 7.53 5.78 -30.01
N ARG A 109 6.74 4.91 -29.36
CA ARG A 109 6.73 4.74 -27.89
C ARG A 109 7.25 3.37 -27.48
N LEU A 110 7.61 3.24 -26.20
CA LEU A 110 8.10 1.98 -25.61
C LEU A 110 7.10 0.82 -25.79
N PHE A 111 5.80 1.13 -25.75
CA PHE A 111 4.72 0.17 -25.95
C PHE A 111 3.79 0.66 -27.07
N PRO A 112 3.50 -0.18 -28.09
CA PRO A 112 2.55 0.16 -29.16
C PRO A 112 1.18 0.57 -28.64
N GLU A 113 0.76 0.04 -27.49
CA GLU A 113 -0.52 0.37 -26.85
C GLU A 113 -0.61 1.85 -26.42
N TRP A 114 0.53 2.54 -26.31
CA TRP A 114 0.60 3.97 -26.00
C TRP A 114 0.55 4.86 -27.24
N GLU A 115 0.64 4.30 -28.45
CA GLU A 115 0.66 5.01 -29.74
C GLU A 115 -0.76 5.32 -30.23
N LYS A 116 -1.55 5.96 -29.36
CA LYS A 116 -2.92 6.38 -29.64
C LYS A 116 -3.34 7.52 -28.74
N ASN A 117 -4.39 8.23 -29.17
CA ASN A 117 -5.06 9.23 -28.36
C ASN A 117 -5.72 8.59 -27.14
N MET A 118 -5.67 9.24 -25.98
CA MET A 118 -6.18 8.69 -24.72
C MET A 118 -6.80 9.77 -23.85
N THR A 119 -7.84 9.39 -23.11
CA THR A 119 -8.24 10.14 -21.90
C THR A 119 -7.30 9.82 -20.73
N LEU A 120 -7.39 10.57 -19.63
CA LEU A 120 -6.67 10.19 -18.39
C LEU A 120 -7.06 8.78 -17.91
N GLY A 121 -8.34 8.41 -18.04
CA GLY A 121 -8.82 7.08 -17.66
C GLY A 121 -8.21 5.96 -18.51
N ASP A 122 -8.13 6.17 -19.84
CA ASP A 122 -7.49 5.20 -20.73
C ASP A 122 -5.98 5.09 -20.43
N ALA A 123 -5.33 6.22 -20.20
CA ALA A 123 -3.92 6.29 -19.83
C ALA A 123 -3.64 5.65 -18.46
N MET A 124 -4.57 5.73 -17.50
CA MET A 124 -4.47 5.07 -16.20
C MET A 124 -4.44 3.55 -16.38
N LYS A 125 -5.37 3.01 -17.18
CA LYS A 125 -5.49 1.57 -17.49
C LYS A 125 -4.29 1.05 -18.27
N ALA A 126 -3.88 1.75 -19.33
CA ALA A 126 -2.70 1.41 -20.14
C ALA A 126 -1.37 1.72 -19.43
N SER A 127 -1.43 2.37 -18.27
CA SER A 127 -0.28 2.90 -17.53
C SER A 127 0.64 3.78 -18.39
N ALA A 128 0.06 4.54 -19.34
CA ALA A 128 0.79 5.33 -20.32
C ALA A 128 1.58 6.47 -19.65
N ILE A 129 2.90 6.30 -19.57
CA ILE A 129 3.80 7.29 -18.96
C ILE A 129 3.71 8.65 -19.68
N PRO A 130 3.73 8.74 -21.03
CA PRO A 130 3.77 10.03 -21.73
C PRO A 130 2.58 10.95 -21.42
N VAL A 131 1.37 10.41 -21.26
CA VAL A 131 0.16 11.19 -20.93
C VAL A 131 0.28 11.82 -19.54
N TYR A 132 0.78 11.06 -18.56
CA TYR A 132 0.96 11.56 -17.20
C TYR A 132 2.18 12.48 -17.05
N GLN A 133 3.16 12.37 -17.95
CA GLN A 133 4.24 13.35 -18.07
C GLN A 133 3.73 14.68 -18.64
N ASP A 134 2.89 14.65 -19.68
CA ASP A 134 2.22 15.86 -20.18
C ASP A 134 1.41 16.52 -19.05
N LEU A 135 0.55 15.75 -18.35
CA LEU A 135 -0.20 16.26 -17.20
C LEU A 135 0.71 16.87 -16.12
N ALA A 136 1.82 16.21 -15.76
CA ALA A 136 2.76 16.73 -14.78
C ALA A 136 3.42 18.06 -15.23
N ARG A 137 3.76 18.19 -16.52
CA ARG A 137 4.29 19.45 -17.08
C ARG A 137 3.24 20.56 -17.06
N ARG A 138 1.96 20.26 -17.34
CA ARG A 138 0.85 21.23 -17.23
C ARG A 138 0.59 21.67 -15.79
N ILE A 139 0.74 20.77 -14.82
CA ILE A 139 0.71 21.09 -13.39
C ILE A 139 1.87 22.03 -13.04
N GLY A 140 3.07 21.71 -13.52
CA GLY A 140 4.29 22.48 -13.26
C GLY A 140 4.92 22.14 -11.91
N LEU A 141 6.23 22.38 -11.81
CA LEU A 141 7.05 21.94 -10.68
C LEU A 141 6.58 22.52 -9.33
N GLU A 142 6.33 23.82 -9.29
CA GLU A 142 5.95 24.52 -8.05
C GLU A 142 4.64 23.99 -7.47
N LEU A 143 3.59 23.90 -8.30
CA LEU A 143 2.29 23.39 -7.89
C LEU A 143 2.38 21.92 -7.50
N MET A 144 3.11 21.10 -8.28
CA MET A 144 3.30 19.69 -7.96
C MET A 144 3.96 19.51 -6.60
N SER A 145 5.05 20.25 -6.31
CA SER A 145 5.76 20.15 -5.02
C SER A 145 4.86 20.56 -3.87
N LYS A 146 4.13 21.67 -4.02
CA LYS A 146 3.16 22.16 -3.02
C LYS A 146 2.11 21.10 -2.71
N GLU A 147 1.52 20.48 -3.73
CA GLU A 147 0.43 19.52 -3.57
C GLU A 147 0.91 18.17 -3.01
N VAL A 148 2.05 17.66 -3.47
CA VAL A 148 2.65 16.43 -2.93
C VAL A 148 2.95 16.61 -1.44
N LYS A 149 3.49 17.77 -1.04
CA LYS A 149 3.71 18.13 0.37
C LYS A 149 2.42 18.29 1.16
N ARG A 150 1.41 18.97 0.59
CA ARG A 150 0.09 19.20 1.22
C ARG A 150 -0.65 17.90 1.51
N VAL A 151 -0.55 16.92 0.61
CA VAL A 151 -1.12 15.58 0.79
C VAL A 151 -0.31 14.73 1.78
N GLY A 152 0.98 15.04 1.97
CA GLY A 152 1.90 14.25 2.78
C GLY A 152 2.22 12.90 2.11
N TYR A 153 2.43 12.91 0.78
CA TYR A 153 2.66 11.69 0.02
C TYR A 153 4.14 11.27 0.08
N GLY A 154 4.41 10.16 0.77
CA GLY A 154 5.76 9.62 0.92
C GLY A 154 6.71 10.59 1.65
N ASN A 155 7.94 10.69 1.17
CA ASN A 155 8.94 11.67 1.64
C ASN A 155 8.66 13.11 1.14
N ALA A 156 7.65 13.28 0.29
CA ALA A 156 7.22 14.54 -0.32
C ALA A 156 8.30 15.31 -1.13
N ASP A 157 9.41 14.66 -1.48
CA ASP A 157 10.46 15.25 -2.29
C ASP A 157 10.27 14.91 -3.76
N ILE A 158 10.12 15.92 -4.63
CA ILE A 158 10.01 15.72 -6.08
C ILE A 158 11.24 16.24 -6.85
N GLY A 159 12.25 16.76 -6.16
CA GLY A 159 13.43 17.35 -6.77
C GLY A 159 13.10 18.50 -7.73
N THR A 160 13.79 18.56 -8.86
CA THR A 160 13.68 19.65 -9.85
C THR A 160 13.07 19.22 -11.19
N GLN A 161 12.90 17.92 -11.42
CA GLN A 161 12.44 17.36 -12.70
C GLN A 161 10.99 16.90 -12.57
N VAL A 162 10.04 17.73 -13.03
CA VAL A 162 8.60 17.52 -12.81
C VAL A 162 8.03 16.29 -13.52
N ASP A 163 8.69 15.74 -14.53
CA ASP A 163 8.13 14.70 -15.41
C ASP A 163 8.76 13.31 -15.22
N ASN A 164 9.62 13.11 -14.22
CA ASN A 164 10.20 11.79 -13.95
C ASN A 164 10.43 11.47 -12.46
N PHE A 165 10.15 12.39 -11.53
CA PHE A 165 10.50 12.22 -10.12
C PHE A 165 9.89 10.97 -9.45
N TRP A 166 8.75 10.49 -9.95
CA TRP A 166 8.10 9.27 -9.46
C TRP A 166 8.67 7.98 -10.07
N LEU A 167 9.41 8.08 -11.18
CA LEU A 167 10.02 6.95 -11.89
C LEU A 167 11.40 6.61 -11.32
N VAL A 168 12.22 7.65 -11.08
CA VAL A 168 13.64 7.51 -10.72
C VAL A 168 14.02 8.16 -9.39
N GLY A 169 13.05 8.76 -8.69
CA GLY A 169 13.29 9.55 -7.48
C GLY A 169 13.47 11.04 -7.78
N PRO A 170 13.58 11.90 -6.75
CA PRO A 170 13.83 11.53 -5.35
C PRO A 170 12.58 11.10 -4.57
N LEU A 171 11.39 11.19 -5.17
CA LEU A 171 10.15 10.79 -4.50
C LEU A 171 10.19 9.32 -4.12
N LYS A 172 9.99 9.05 -2.83
CA LYS A 172 9.83 7.70 -2.32
C LYS A 172 8.67 7.60 -1.35
N ILE A 173 8.11 6.40 -1.23
CA ILE A 173 6.99 6.07 -0.36
C ILE A 173 7.14 4.63 0.15
N THR A 174 6.66 4.37 1.36
CA THR A 174 6.60 3.02 1.93
C THR A 174 5.30 2.31 1.56
N PRO A 175 5.27 0.97 1.51
CA PRO A 175 4.03 0.22 1.35
C PRO A 175 2.95 0.53 2.41
N GLN A 176 3.33 0.87 3.65
CA GLN A 176 2.37 1.34 4.66
C GLN A 176 1.67 2.64 4.21
N GLN A 177 2.46 3.61 3.73
CA GLN A 177 1.95 4.89 3.26
C GLN A 177 1.10 4.73 1.98
N GLU A 178 1.46 3.84 1.05
CA GLU A 178 0.65 3.52 -0.13
C GLU A 178 -0.72 2.93 0.27
N ALA A 179 -0.76 1.97 1.19
CA ALA A 179 -2.02 1.40 1.68
C ALA A 179 -2.88 2.45 2.40
N GLN A 180 -2.26 3.34 3.19
CA GLN A 180 -2.96 4.45 3.84
C GLN A 180 -3.49 5.47 2.83
N PHE A 181 -2.71 5.82 1.81
CA PHE A 181 -3.13 6.72 0.72
C PHE A 181 -4.32 6.12 -0.04
N ALA A 182 -4.25 4.84 -0.41
CA ALA A 182 -5.34 4.12 -1.06
C ALA A 182 -6.60 4.09 -0.18
N TYR A 183 -6.46 3.83 1.12
CA TYR A 183 -7.58 3.84 2.06
C TYR A 183 -8.24 5.21 2.17
N LYS A 184 -7.45 6.29 2.24
CA LYS A 184 -7.96 7.66 2.25
C LYS A 184 -8.65 8.01 0.93
N LEU A 185 -8.07 7.64 -0.21
CA LEU A 185 -8.70 7.84 -1.51
C LEU A 185 -10.05 7.11 -1.59
N ALA A 186 -10.10 5.84 -1.19
CA ALA A 186 -11.30 5.01 -1.19
C ALA A 186 -12.44 5.60 -0.34
N ASN A 187 -12.10 6.11 0.85
CA ASN A 187 -13.03 6.80 1.76
C ASN A 187 -13.24 8.27 1.39
N LYS A 188 -12.58 8.76 0.34
CA LYS A 188 -12.64 10.12 -0.16
C LYS A 188 -12.25 11.17 0.90
N THR A 189 -11.25 10.85 1.72
CA THR A 189 -10.75 11.69 2.82
C THR A 189 -9.38 12.33 2.52
N LEU A 190 -8.88 12.19 1.28
CA LEU A 190 -7.75 13.01 0.84
C LEU A 190 -8.19 14.47 0.72
N PRO A 191 -7.27 15.44 0.82
CA PRO A 191 -7.62 16.85 0.82
C PRO A 191 -7.85 17.36 -0.62
N PHE A 192 -8.76 16.73 -1.35
CA PHE A 192 -9.24 17.11 -2.68
C PHE A 192 -10.77 17.12 -2.66
N SER A 193 -11.41 17.78 -3.62
CA SER A 193 -12.86 17.76 -3.72
C SER A 193 -13.39 16.32 -3.86
N GLN A 194 -14.57 16.05 -3.28
CA GLN A 194 -15.21 14.74 -3.36
C GLN A 194 -15.38 14.27 -4.81
N LYS A 195 -15.74 15.21 -5.70
CA LYS A 195 -15.92 15.00 -7.13
C LYS A 195 -14.63 14.51 -7.80
N VAL A 196 -13.51 15.18 -7.55
CA VAL A 196 -12.22 14.79 -8.14
C VAL A 196 -11.78 13.42 -7.64
N GLN A 197 -11.99 13.13 -6.35
CA GLN A 197 -11.72 11.80 -5.80
C GLN A 197 -12.58 10.74 -6.50
N ASP A 198 -13.87 10.99 -6.72
CA ASP A 198 -14.77 10.08 -7.46
C ASP A 198 -14.33 9.84 -8.91
N GLU A 199 -13.95 10.91 -9.60
CA GLU A 199 -13.43 10.83 -10.96
C GLU A 199 -12.18 9.95 -11.02
N VAL A 200 -11.22 10.13 -10.12
CA VAL A 200 -10.01 9.29 -10.08
C VAL A 200 -10.30 7.86 -9.65
N GLN A 201 -11.18 7.63 -8.67
CA GLN A 201 -11.61 6.27 -8.29
C GLN A 201 -12.18 5.52 -9.49
N SER A 202 -12.98 6.17 -10.34
CA SER A 202 -13.55 5.52 -11.54
C SER A 202 -12.49 5.05 -12.54
N MET A 203 -11.37 5.75 -12.64
CA MET A 203 -10.23 5.37 -13.51
C MET A 203 -9.49 4.14 -13.00
N LEU A 204 -9.63 3.82 -11.71
CA LEU A 204 -8.92 2.74 -11.02
C LEU A 204 -9.73 1.44 -10.97
N PHE A 205 -11.00 1.45 -11.36
CA PHE A 205 -11.81 0.24 -11.40
C PHE A 205 -11.20 -0.81 -12.33
N ILE A 206 -10.99 -2.01 -11.79
CA ILE A 206 -10.45 -3.16 -12.53
C ILE A 206 -11.58 -4.11 -12.89
N GLU A 207 -12.27 -4.64 -11.88
CA GLU A 207 -13.31 -5.64 -12.04
C GLU A 207 -14.20 -5.76 -10.80
N GLU A 208 -15.31 -6.47 -10.96
CA GLU A 208 -16.18 -6.91 -9.87
C GLU A 208 -16.21 -8.45 -9.84
N LYS A 209 -15.98 -9.05 -8.67
CA LYS A 209 -15.94 -10.50 -8.47
C LYS A 209 -16.75 -10.86 -7.23
N ASN A 210 -17.79 -11.68 -7.37
CA ASN A 210 -18.68 -12.09 -6.26
C ASN A 210 -19.27 -10.89 -5.48
N GLY A 211 -19.55 -9.78 -6.16
CA GLY A 211 -20.02 -8.53 -5.55
C GLY A 211 -18.93 -7.66 -4.91
N ASN A 212 -17.68 -8.12 -4.84
CA ASN A 212 -16.54 -7.32 -4.43
C ASN A 212 -16.02 -6.49 -5.61
N LYS A 213 -15.95 -5.16 -5.46
CA LYS A 213 -15.40 -4.27 -6.48
C LYS A 213 -13.93 -3.98 -6.19
N ILE A 214 -13.07 -4.15 -7.18
CA ILE A 214 -11.62 -4.00 -7.04
C ILE A 214 -11.17 -2.76 -7.80
N TYR A 215 -10.48 -1.88 -7.09
CA TYR A 215 -9.88 -0.67 -7.64
C TYR A 215 -8.39 -0.71 -7.34
N ALA A 216 -7.51 -0.59 -8.34
CA ALA A 216 -6.08 -0.57 -8.07
C ALA A 216 -5.27 0.06 -9.21
N LYS A 217 -4.06 0.49 -8.85
CA LYS A 217 -3.02 0.87 -9.80
C LYS A 217 -1.78 0.02 -9.64
N SER A 218 -1.30 -0.52 -10.75
CA SER A 218 0.00 -1.18 -10.83
C SER A 218 1.15 -0.18 -10.96
N GLY A 219 2.32 -0.53 -10.42
CA GLY A 219 3.57 0.21 -10.59
C GLY A 219 4.72 -0.74 -10.91
N TRP A 220 5.64 -0.30 -11.78
CA TRP A 220 6.92 -0.96 -12.01
C TRP A 220 7.97 0.13 -12.20
N GLY A 221 8.89 0.27 -11.25
CA GLY A 221 10.09 1.10 -11.40
C GLY A 221 11.20 0.24 -11.98
N TRP A 222 11.34 0.25 -13.31
CA TRP A 222 12.38 -0.53 -14.02
C TRP A 222 13.69 0.25 -14.21
N ASP A 223 13.67 1.57 -14.04
CA ASP A 223 14.84 2.48 -14.15
C ASP A 223 15.58 2.67 -12.81
N VAL A 224 15.29 1.83 -11.81
CA VAL A 224 15.94 1.81 -10.50
C VAL A 224 16.47 0.41 -10.18
N ASP A 225 17.49 0.34 -9.35
CA ASP A 225 18.10 -0.92 -8.90
C ASP A 225 18.07 -1.03 -7.36
N PRO A 226 17.52 -2.11 -6.78
CA PRO A 226 16.72 -3.14 -7.45
C PRO A 226 15.39 -2.60 -7.98
N GLN A 227 14.85 -3.22 -9.05
CA GLN A 227 13.56 -2.81 -9.60
C GLN A 227 12.41 -3.10 -8.63
N VAL A 228 11.43 -2.21 -8.57
CA VAL A 228 10.29 -2.33 -7.66
C VAL A 228 8.98 -2.56 -8.41
N GLY A 229 8.16 -3.48 -7.90
CA GLY A 229 6.83 -3.81 -8.38
C GLY A 229 5.76 -3.47 -7.35
N TRP A 230 4.66 -2.87 -7.81
CA TRP A 230 3.54 -2.44 -6.99
C TRP A 230 2.19 -2.92 -7.53
N LEU A 231 1.26 -3.20 -6.62
CA LEU A 231 -0.16 -3.11 -6.88
C LEU A 231 -0.85 -2.53 -5.65
N THR A 232 -1.30 -1.28 -5.75
CA THR A 232 -1.91 -0.53 -4.65
C THR A 232 -3.36 -0.21 -4.98
N GLY A 233 -4.27 -0.45 -4.04
CA GLY A 233 -5.70 -0.33 -4.31
C GLY A 233 -6.58 -0.62 -3.11
N TRP A 234 -7.85 -0.90 -3.36
CA TRP A 234 -8.81 -1.32 -2.36
C TRP A 234 -9.90 -2.22 -2.95
N VAL A 235 -10.54 -2.96 -2.05
CA VAL A 235 -11.74 -3.75 -2.30
C VAL A 235 -12.91 -3.07 -1.59
N VAL A 236 -14.01 -2.87 -2.30
CA VAL A 236 -15.31 -2.53 -1.72
C VAL A 236 -16.17 -3.78 -1.69
N GLN A 237 -16.44 -4.28 -0.49
CA GLN A 237 -17.27 -5.48 -0.29
C GLN A 237 -18.77 -5.14 -0.42
N PRO A 238 -19.66 -6.14 -0.63
CA PRO A 238 -21.09 -5.91 -0.83
C PRO A 238 -21.77 -5.10 0.30
N GLN A 239 -21.29 -5.24 1.54
CA GLN A 239 -21.81 -4.52 2.70
C GLN A 239 -21.26 -3.09 2.83
N GLY A 240 -20.44 -2.64 1.88
CA GLY A 240 -19.79 -1.32 1.89
C GLY A 240 -18.47 -1.26 2.65
N ASN A 241 -17.99 -2.39 3.21
CA ASN A 241 -16.69 -2.44 3.86
C ASN A 241 -15.57 -2.16 2.85
N ILE A 242 -14.65 -1.26 3.21
CA ILE A 242 -13.48 -0.92 2.41
C ILE A 242 -12.25 -1.54 3.05
N VAL A 243 -11.53 -2.35 2.27
CA VAL A 243 -10.22 -2.90 2.65
C VAL A 243 -9.20 -2.45 1.63
N ALA A 244 -8.28 -1.57 2.03
CA ALA A 244 -7.20 -1.12 1.16
C ALA A 244 -6.00 -2.06 1.27
N PHE A 245 -5.19 -2.11 0.22
CA PHE A 245 -4.01 -2.95 0.16
C PHE A 245 -2.89 -2.27 -0.63
N SER A 246 -1.65 -2.66 -0.32
CA SER A 246 -0.48 -2.35 -1.14
C SER A 246 0.45 -3.55 -1.17
N LEU A 247 0.56 -4.16 -2.35
CA LEU A 247 1.61 -5.13 -2.66
C LEU A 247 2.87 -4.38 -3.08
N ASN A 248 4.00 -4.75 -2.50
CA ASN A 248 5.33 -4.31 -2.91
C ASN A 248 6.26 -5.52 -3.03
N LEU A 249 6.99 -5.64 -4.14
CA LEU A 249 7.95 -6.72 -4.35
C LEU A 249 9.12 -6.28 -5.23
N GLU A 250 10.19 -7.05 -5.21
CA GLU A 250 11.31 -6.88 -6.13
C GLU A 250 10.95 -7.47 -7.51
N MET A 251 11.06 -6.67 -8.58
CA MET A 251 10.88 -7.18 -9.93
C MET A 251 12.22 -7.68 -10.46
N LYS A 252 12.33 -9.00 -10.67
CA LYS A 252 13.55 -9.60 -11.25
C LYS A 252 13.37 -9.88 -12.73
N LYS A 253 14.49 -9.94 -13.46
CA LYS A 253 14.50 -10.37 -14.85
C LYS A 253 13.82 -11.75 -14.99
N GLY A 254 12.89 -11.87 -15.93
CA GLY A 254 12.14 -13.11 -16.19
C GLY A 254 10.85 -13.27 -15.36
N ILE A 255 10.63 -12.44 -14.34
CA ILE A 255 9.35 -12.44 -13.62
C ILE A 255 8.30 -11.70 -14.47
N PRO A 256 7.16 -12.35 -14.80
CA PRO A 256 6.11 -11.72 -15.57
C PRO A 256 5.44 -10.60 -14.77
N SER A 257 5.02 -9.55 -15.46
CA SER A 257 4.39 -8.39 -14.84
C SER A 257 3.05 -8.73 -14.16
N SER A 258 2.43 -9.86 -14.52
CA SER A 258 1.18 -10.40 -13.96
C SER A 258 1.32 -10.88 -12.51
N VAL A 259 2.53 -11.22 -12.06
CA VAL A 259 2.79 -11.74 -10.71
C VAL A 259 2.22 -10.84 -9.61
N ARG A 260 2.24 -9.51 -9.85
CA ARG A 260 1.71 -8.51 -8.92
C ARG A 260 0.19 -8.69 -8.71
N LYS A 261 -0.56 -8.93 -9.79
CA LYS A 261 -2.01 -9.20 -9.70
C LYS A 261 -2.24 -10.57 -9.06
N GLU A 262 -1.51 -11.58 -9.50
CA GLU A 262 -1.68 -12.98 -9.04
C GLU A 262 -1.44 -13.13 -7.54
N ILE A 263 -0.31 -12.64 -7.00
CA ILE A 263 -0.01 -12.70 -5.57
C ILE A 263 -1.06 -11.92 -4.77
N THR A 264 -1.42 -10.72 -5.23
CA THR A 264 -2.43 -9.90 -4.54
C THR A 264 -3.76 -10.63 -4.44
N TYR A 265 -4.28 -11.14 -5.57
CA TYR A 265 -5.60 -11.77 -5.61
C TYR A 265 -5.63 -13.04 -4.76
N LYS A 266 -4.64 -13.92 -4.93
CA LYS A 266 -4.52 -15.13 -4.10
C LYS A 266 -4.42 -14.78 -2.62
N SER A 267 -3.67 -13.75 -2.25
CA SER A 267 -3.55 -13.33 -0.85
C SER A 267 -4.86 -12.79 -0.29
N LEU A 268 -5.58 -11.95 -1.04
CA LEU A 268 -6.88 -11.43 -0.64
C LEU A 268 -7.92 -12.56 -0.49
N GLU A 269 -7.88 -13.58 -1.34
CA GLU A 269 -8.69 -14.80 -1.21
C GLU A 269 -8.31 -15.62 0.04
N GLN A 270 -7.01 -15.81 0.33
CA GLN A 270 -6.57 -16.48 1.57
C GLN A 270 -7.04 -15.74 2.82
N LEU A 271 -7.12 -14.42 2.77
CA LEU A 271 -7.61 -13.59 3.86
C LEU A 271 -9.15 -13.59 3.97
N GLY A 272 -9.87 -13.99 2.92
CA GLY A 272 -11.33 -13.92 2.83
C GLY A 272 -11.85 -12.51 2.53
N ILE A 273 -11.04 -11.69 1.87
CA ILE A 273 -11.38 -10.33 1.44
C ILE A 273 -12.06 -10.36 0.06
N LEU A 274 -11.57 -11.22 -0.84
CA LEU A 274 -12.15 -11.55 -2.15
C LEU A 274 -12.75 -12.95 -2.16
#